data_AF-A0A349U4Q3-F1
#
_entry.id   AF-A0A349U4Q3-F1
#
_cell.length_a   1.000
_cell.length_b   1.000
_cell.length_c   1.000
_cell.angle_alpha   90.00
_cell.angle_beta   90.00
_cell.angle_gamma   90.00
#
_symmetry.space_group_name_H-M   'P 1'
#
loop_
_entity.id
_entity.type
_entity.pdbx_description
1 polymer ?
#
loop_
_entity_poly.entity_id
_entity_poly.type
_entity_poly.pdbx_seq_one_letter_code
_entity_poly.pdbx_strand_id
1 'polypeptide(L)' 'MEDDLRSNGIAVMTGTKASEITGRGKVEAVKLDNRATVRAEAVILATGITPNSIVAQEAGLSVNFDGS' A
#
# COMPACT_ATOMS: atom_id res chain seq x y z
N MET A 1 16.30 -9.61 -8.76
CA MET A 1 15.59 -8.70 -7.83
C MET A 1 14.54 -9.44 -7.00
N GLU A 2 13.44 -9.96 -7.58
CA GLU A 2 12.46 -10.72 -6.78
C GLU A 2 13.08 -11.99 -6.16
N ASP A 3 13.85 -12.74 -6.94
CA ASP A 3 14.54 -13.95 -6.46
C ASP A 3 15.54 -13.64 -5.32
N ASP A 4 16.18 -12.47 -5.36
CA ASP A 4 17.10 -12.03 -4.31
C ASP A 4 16.36 -11.71 -3.00
N LEU A 5 15.17 -11.13 -3.09
CA LEU A 5 14.33 -10.90 -1.90
C LEU A 5 13.87 -12.25 -1.31
N ARG A 6 13.44 -13.17 -2.17
CA ARG A 6 13.02 -14.51 -1.75
C ARG A 6 14.17 -15.31 -1.13
N SER A 7 15.38 -15.24 -1.69
CA SER A 7 16.57 -15.91 -1.15
C SER A 7 16.99 -15.34 0.21
N ASN A 8 16.71 -14.06 0.45
CA ASN A 8 16.86 -13.41 1.76
C ASN A 8 15.72 -13.74 2.75
N GLY A 9 14.83 -14.68 2.43
CA GLY A 9 13.73 -15.10 3.29
C GLY A 9 12.53 -14.15 3.30
N ILE A 10 12.47 -13.19 2.37
CA ILE A 10 11.36 -12.25 2.26
C ILE A 10 10.24 -12.90 1.43
N ALA A 11 9.06 -13.03 2.03
CA ALA A 11 7.87 -13.48 1.32
C ALA A 11 7.36 -12.38 0.37
N VAL A 12 7.63 -12.55 -0.93
CA VAL A 12 7.10 -11.65 -1.96
C VAL A 12 5.76 -12.20 -2.45
N MET A 13 4.71 -11.37 -2.37
CA MET A 13 3.35 -11.71 -2.81
C MET A 13 2.93 -10.71 -3.90
N THR A 14 3.04 -11.13 -5.17
CA THR A 14 2.62 -10.34 -6.32
C THR A 14 1.20 -10.71 -6.75
N GLY A 15 0.55 -9.86 -7.55
CA GLY A 15 -0.81 -10.10 -8.04
C GLY A 15 -1.89 -10.09 -6.94
N THR A 16 -1.57 -9.56 -5.76
CA THR A 16 -2.49 -9.42 -4.64
C THR A 16 -2.39 -8.03 -4.04
N LYS A 17 -3.52 -7.53 -3.53
CA LYS A 17 -3.63 -6.21 -2.91
C LYS A 17 -4.05 -6.35 -1.45
N ALA A 18 -3.44 -5.55 -0.57
CA ALA A 18 -3.92 -5.36 0.79
C ALA A 18 -5.30 -4.67 0.75
N SER A 19 -6.32 -5.35 1.28
CA SER A 19 -7.71 -4.89 1.25
C SER A 19 -8.16 -4.28 2.57
N GLU A 20 -7.66 -4.79 3.71
CA GLU A 20 -8.07 -4.32 5.03
C GLU A 20 -6.94 -4.55 6.06
N ILE A 21 -6.72 -3.58 6.95
CA ILE A 21 -5.89 -3.76 8.15
C ILE A 21 -6.84 -4.02 9.32
N THR A 22 -6.59 -5.08 10.07
CA THR A 22 -7.44 -5.53 11.18
C THR A 22 -6.68 -5.61 12.49
N GLY A 23 -7.40 -5.40 13.59
CA GLY A 23 -6.90 -5.52 14.96
C GLY A 23 -7.65 -4.60 15.92
N ARG A 24 -7.40 -4.73 17.23
CA ARG A 24 -8.06 -3.93 18.26
C ARG A 24 -7.08 -2.99 18.94
N GLY A 25 -7.10 -1.71 18.56
CA GLY A 25 -6.19 -0.68 19.07
C GLY A 25 -4.74 -0.79 18.57
N LYS A 26 -4.38 -1.88 17.90
CA LYS A 26 -3.12 -2.10 17.17
C LYS A 26 -3.37 -3.03 15.99
N VAL A 27 -2.41 -3.10 15.06
CA VAL A 27 -2.43 -4.07 13.95
C VAL A 27 -2.28 -5.49 14.50
N GLU A 28 -3.12 -6.40 14.02
CA GLU A 28 -3.01 -7.85 14.25
C GLU A 28 -2.88 -8.63 12.94
N ALA A 29 -3.51 -8.16 11.86
CA ALA A 29 -3.41 -8.79 10.55
C ALA A 29 -3.80 -7.86 9.39
N VAL A 30 -3.35 -8.21 8.19
CA VAL A 30 -3.75 -7.60 6.91
C VAL A 30 -4.51 -8.63 6.09
N LYS A 31 -5.74 -8.30 5.68
CA LYS A 31 -6.47 -9.09 4.69
C LYS A 31 -6.06 -8.69 3.29
N LEU A 32 -6.01 -9.68 2.42
CA LEU A 32 -5.72 -9.52 1.01
C LEU A 32 -7.01 -9.66 0.18
N ASP A 33 -6.98 -9.17 -1.06
CA ASP A 33 -8.09 -9.26 -2.01
C ASP A 33 -8.47 -10.69 -2.39
N ASN A 34 -7.52 -11.62 -2.33
CA ASN A 34 -7.74 -13.04 -2.54
C ASN A 34 -8.30 -13.78 -1.30
N ARG A 35 -8.77 -13.05 -0.28
CA ARG A 35 -9.28 -13.55 1.03
C ARG A 35 -8.22 -14.16 1.95
N ALA A 36 -6.94 -14.19 1.56
CA ALA A 36 -5.88 -14.58 2.47
C ALA A 36 -5.69 -13.52 3.57
N THR A 37 -5.11 -13.92 4.69
CA THR A 37 -4.82 -13.04 5.83
C THR A 37 -3.37 -13.24 6.26
N VAL A 38 -2.63 -12.13 6.35
CA VAL A 38 -1.24 -12.09 6.81
C VAL A 38 -1.20 -11.51 8.21
N ARG A 39 -0.76 -12.30 9.20
CA ARG A 39 -0.58 -11.80 10.57
C ARG A 39 0.60 -10.84 10.62
N ALA A 40 0.40 -9.68 11.26
CA ALA A 40 1.42 -8.65 11.37
C ALA A 40 1.19 -7.79 12.61
N GLU A 41 2.27 -7.34 13.24
CA GLU A 41 2.23 -6.41 14.38
C GLU A 41 2.54 -4.97 13.95
N ALA A 42 3.12 -4.79 12.75
CA ALA A 42 3.42 -3.52 12.12
C ALA A 42 3.18 -3.61 10.60
N VAL A 43 2.76 -2.50 10.00
CA VAL A 43 2.49 -2.39 8.55
C VAL A 43 3.11 -1.10 8.03
N ILE A 44 3.85 -1.20 6.92
CA ILE A 44 4.39 -0.06 6.19
C ILE A 44 3.62 0.06 4.88
N LEU A 45 2.98 1.21 4.65
CA LEU A 45 2.28 1.50 3.40
C LEU A 45 3.21 2.20 2.43
N ALA A 46 3.48 1.56 1.29
CA ALA A 46 4.34 2.08 0.24
C ALA A 46 3.61 2.09 -1.12
N THR A 47 2.34 2.51 -1.13
CA THR A 47 1.46 2.49 -2.32
C THR A 47 1.61 3.72 -3.23
N GLY A 48 2.72 4.45 -3.11
CA GLY A 48 2.92 5.74 -3.80
C GLY A 48 2.35 6.94 -3.04
N ILE A 49 2.64 8.13 -3.57
CA ILE A 49 2.20 9.41 -3.01
C ILE A 49 1.17 10.05 -3.95
N THR A 50 0.09 10.60 -3.38
CA THR A 50 -0.84 11.47 -4.12
C THR A 50 -0.48 12.91 -3.80
N PRO A 51 -0.12 13.75 -4.79
CA PRO A 51 0.14 15.17 -4.57
C PRO A 51 -1.08 15.88 -3.97
N ASN A 52 -0.87 16.76 -3.00
CA ASN A 52 -1.94 17.60 -2.45
C ASN A 52 -2.28 18.72 -3.44
N SER A 53 -3.13 18.41 -4.41
CA SER A 53 -3.53 19.29 -5.50
C SER A 53 -4.55 20.36 -5.10
N ILE A 54 -5.03 20.36 -3.85
CA ILE A 54 -6.03 21.32 -3.34
C ILE A 54 -5.49 22.75 -3.44
N VAL A 55 -4.27 23.00 -2.96
CA VAL A 55 -3.64 24.33 -3.01
C VAL A 55 -3.44 24.81 -4.44
N ALA A 56 -3.09 23.91 -5.36
CA ALA A 56 -2.89 24.24 -6.77
C ALA A 56 -4.21 24.53 -7.49
N GLN A 57 -5.28 23.81 -7.16
CA GLN A 57 -6.62 24.06 -7.70
C GLN A 57 -7.20 25.38 -7.18
N GLU A 58 -7.03 25.69 -5.89
CA GLU A 58 -7.43 26.98 -5.31
C GLU A 58 -6.64 28.16 -5.90
N ALA A 59 -5.38 27.93 -6.29
CA ALA A 59 -4.55 28.92 -6.96
C ALA A 59 -4.87 29.13 -8.46
N GLY A 60 -5.88 28.44 -9.00
CA GLY A 60 -6.29 28.55 -10.41
C GLY A 60 -5.30 27.90 -11.39
N LEU A 61 -4.40 27.05 -10.90
CA LEU A 61 -3.46 26.31 -11.75
C LEU A 61 -4.14 25.04 -12.26
N SER A 62 -4.08 24.82 -13.58
CA SER A 62 -4.55 23.58 -14.20
C SER A 62 -3.76 22.39 -13.68
N VAL A 63 -4.37 21.60 -12.80
CA VAL A 63 -3.80 20.35 -12.28
C VAL A 63 -4.17 19.19 -13.22
N ASN A 64 -3.24 18.80 -14.10
CA ASN A 64 -3.35 17.53 -14.82
C ASN A 64 -2.69 16.46 -13.95
N PHE A 65 -3.49 15.56 -13.37
CA PHE A 65 -3.00 14.38 -12.67
C PHE A 65 -3.19 13.18 -13.59
N ASP A 66 -2.15 12.80 -14.33
CA ASP A 66 -2.07 11.52 -15.04
C ASP A 66 -1.50 10.46 -14.11
N GLY A 67 -2.35 9.96 -13.21
CA GLY A 67 -2.02 8.81 -12.36
C GLY A 67 -2.05 7.48 -13.13
N SER A 68 -1.33 7.40 -14.25
CA SER A 68 -1.11 6.17 -15.03
C SER A 68 0.31 5.66 -14.87
#